data_AF-A0A355L3R4-F1
#
_entry.id   AF-A0A355L3R4-F1
#
_cell.length_a   1.000
_cell.length_b   1.000
_cell.length_c   1.000
_cell.angle_alpha   90.00
_cell.angle_beta   90.00
_cell.angle_gamma   90.00
#
_symmetry.space_group_name_H-M   'P 1'
#
loop_
_entity.id
_entity.type
_entity.pdbx_description
1 polymer ?
#
loop_
_entity_poly.entity_id
_entity_poly.type
_entity_poly.pdbx_seq_one_letter_code
_entity_poly.pdbx_strand_id
1 'polypeptide(L)'
;MFDSFKEDIKSFMEHDPAARSPIEIVLLYPGFKALQSHKRAKWFLNHNMPFIARYISQRSAHKTGIEIHPGATIGRRVCIDHGNGIVIGET
;
A
#
# COMPACT_ATOMS: atom_id res chain seq x y z
N MET A 1 -3.45 5.17 13.35
CA MET A 1 -3.68 5.18 11.88
C MET A 1 -3.13 6.44 11.21
N PHE A 2 -3.34 7.63 11.78
CA PHE A 2 -2.76 8.87 11.24
C PHE A 2 -1.25 8.97 11.41
N ASP A 3 -0.69 8.49 12.54
CA ASP A 3 0.75 8.52 12.76
C ASP A 3 1.50 7.63 11.78
N SER A 4 0.97 6.44 11.50
CA SER A 4 1.55 5.54 10.49
C SER A 4 1.55 6.17 9.11
N PHE A 5 0.52 6.94 8.74
CA PHE A 5 0.43 7.57 7.43
C PHE A 5 1.54 8.60 7.20
N LYS A 6 1.79 9.47 8.19
CA LYS A 6 2.87 10.45 8.12
C LYS A 6 4.23 9.78 8.07
N GLU A 7 4.41 8.69 8.82
CA GLU A 7 5.64 7.90 8.80
C GLU A 7 5.87 7.20 7.47
N ASP A 8 4.83 6.66 6.84
CA ASP A 8 4.95 6.06 5.51
C ASP A 8 5.44 7.10 4.50
N ILE A 9 4.82 8.29 4.47
CA ILE A 9 5.25 9.39 3.58
C ILE A 9 6.71 9.75 3.85
N LYS A 10 7.08 9.90 5.13
CA LYS A 10 8.46 10.22 5.51
C LYS A 10 9.43 9.13 5.04
N SER A 11 9.06 7.86 5.15
CA SER A 11 9.86 6.74 4.67
C SER A 11 10.10 6.81 3.17
N PHE A 12 9.08 7.14 2.37
CA PHE A 12 9.25 7.34 0.93
C PHE A 12 10.16 8.53 0.62
N MET A 13 9.97 9.67 1.28
CA MET A 13 10.83 10.86 1.11
C MET A 13 12.30 10.60 1.48
N GLU A 14 12.56 9.75 2.48
CA GLU A 14 13.92 9.42 2.93
C GLU A 14 14.64 8.41 2.02
N HIS A 15 13.89 7.53 1.36
CA HIS A 15 14.48 6.43 0.56
C HIS A 15 14.48 6.69 -0.94
N ASP A 16 13.64 7.60 -1.45
CA ASP A 16 13.59 7.96 -2.87
C ASP A 16 14.08 9.40 -3.12
N PRO A 17 15.27 9.58 -3.70
CA PRO A 17 15.79 10.90 -4.09
C PRO A 17 14.90 11.65 -5.10
N ALA A 18 14.04 10.94 -5.85
CA ALA A 18 13.11 11.55 -6.80
C ALA A 18 11.86 12.13 -6.13
N ALA A 19 11.57 11.78 -4.88
CA ALA A 19 10.41 12.29 -4.16
C ALA A 19 10.61 13.76 -3.77
N ARG A 20 9.92 14.68 -4.46
CA ARG A 20 10.09 16.13 -4.23
C ARG A 20 9.11 16.69 -3.21
N SER A 21 7.98 16.02 -2.99
CA SER A 21 6.98 16.48 -2.03
C SER A 21 6.08 15.37 -1.47
N PRO A 22 5.54 15.53 -0.25
CA PRO A 22 4.53 14.63 0.31
C PRO A 22 3.29 14.44 -0.57
N ILE A 23 2.85 15.50 -1.24
CA ILE A 23 1.65 15.46 -2.07
C ILE A 23 1.87 14.63 -3.34
N GLU A 24 3.08 14.68 -3.90
CA GLU A 24 3.50 13.85 -5.02
C GLU A 24 3.44 12.36 -4.65
N ILE A 25 3.98 11.99 -3.48
CA ILE A 25 3.91 10.61 -2.98
C ILE A 25 2.45 10.16 -2.84
N VAL A 26 1.63 10.95 -2.14
CA VAL A 26 0.23 10.57 -1.87
C VAL A 26 -0.57 10.41 -3.16
N LEU A 27 -0.38 11.32 -4.13
CA LEU A 27 -1.20 11.38 -5.33
C LEU A 27 -0.66 10.55 -6.49
N LEU A 28 0.63 10.32 -6.59
CA LEU A 28 1.25 9.74 -7.78
C LEU A 28 1.91 8.39 -7.53
N TYR A 29 2.43 8.12 -6.32
CA TYR A 29 3.26 6.93 -6.10
C TYR A 29 2.42 5.65 -6.03
N PRO A 30 2.62 4.69 -6.95
CA PRO A 30 1.82 3.45 -6.99
C PRO A 30 2.10 2.57 -5.76
N GLY A 31 3.35 2.47 -5.32
CA GLY A 31 3.71 1.70 -4.12
C GLY A 31 3.07 2.22 -2.85
N PHE A 32 3.07 3.55 -2.65
CA PHE A 32 2.37 4.17 -1.53
C PHE A 32 0.86 3.87 -1.57
N LYS A 33 0.22 4.03 -2.73
CA LYS A 33 -1.21 3.71 -2.92
C LYS A 33 -1.52 2.24 -2.66
N ALA A 34 -0.64 1.33 -3.07
CA ALA A 34 -0.81 -0.11 -2.87
C ALA A 34 -0.75 -0.48 -1.39
N LEU A 35 0.26 0.01 -0.65
CA LEU A 35 0.39 -0.21 0.79
C LEU A 35 -0.80 0.36 1.56
N GLN A 36 -1.26 1.57 1.20
CA GLN A 36 -2.42 2.18 1.83
C GLN A 36 -3.73 1.44 1.53
N SER A 37 -3.87 0.90 0.32
CA SER A 37 -5.02 0.06 -0.05
C SER A 37 -5.00 -1.28 0.69
N HIS A 38 -3.82 -1.89 0.85
CA HIS A 38 -3.66 -3.10 1.65
C HIS A 38 -4.06 -2.88 3.11
N LYS A 39 -3.64 -1.78 3.76
CA LYS A 39 -4.05 -1.47 5.14
C LYS A 39 -5.58 -1.41 5.29
N ARG A 40 -6.28 -0.82 4.31
CA ARG A 40 -7.76 -0.79 4.26
C ARG A 40 -8.33 -2.19 4.03
N ALA A 41 -7.80 -2.94 3.05
CA ALA A 41 -8.25 -4.30 2.75
C ALA A 41 -8.10 -5.23 3.96
N LYS A 42 -6.97 -5.16 4.67
CA LYS A 42 -6.71 -5.92 5.89
C LYS A 42 -7.66 -5.54 7.03
N TRP A 43 -8.01 -4.24 7.15
CA TRP A 43 -9.06 -3.82 8.09
C TRP A 43 -10.39 -4.51 7.79
N PHE A 44 -10.86 -4.52 6.54
CA PHE A 44 -12.10 -5.23 6.17
C PHE A 44 -12.00 -6.74 6.40
N LEU A 45 -10.85 -7.35 6.10
CA LEU A 45 -10.63 -8.77 6.35
C LEU A 45 -10.78 -9.10 7.85
N ASN A 46 -10.17 -8.29 8.71
CA ASN A 46 -10.23 -8.44 10.16
C ASN A 46 -11.63 -8.19 10.76
N HIS A 47 -12.54 -7.58 10.00
CA HIS A 47 -13.94 -7.34 10.41
C HIS A 47 -14.91 -8.32 9.74
N ASN A 48 -14.44 -9.49 9.32
CA ASN A 48 -15.25 -10.53 8.67
C ASN A 48 -15.92 -10.07 7.36
N MET A 49 -15.30 -9.14 6.63
CA MET A 49 -15.76 -8.66 5.31
C MET A 49 -14.78 -9.07 4.19
N PRO A 50 -14.58 -10.39 3.95
CA PRO A 50 -13.54 -10.88 3.04
C PRO A 50 -13.76 -10.47 1.58
N PHE A 51 -15.02 -10.35 1.15
CA PHE A 51 -15.36 -9.89 -0.19
C PHE A 51 -14.85 -8.46 -0.43
N ILE A 52 -15.12 -7.54 0.51
CA ILE A 52 -14.67 -6.15 0.40
C ILE A 52 -13.14 -6.07 0.45
N ALA A 53 -12.52 -6.86 1.32
CA ALA A 53 -11.06 -6.97 1.40
C ALA A 53 -10.45 -7.38 0.06
N ARG A 54 -10.96 -8.44 -0.57
CA ARG A 54 -10.45 -8.92 -1.86
C ARG A 54 -10.77 -7.94 -2.99
N TYR A 55 -11.94 -7.30 -2.98
CA TYR A 55 -12.29 -6.23 -3.94
C TYR A 55 -11.29 -5.07 -3.89
N ILE A 56 -10.95 -4.59 -2.69
CA ILE A 56 -9.97 -3.51 -2.52
C ILE A 56 -8.58 -3.95 -3.01
N SER A 57 -8.15 -5.16 -2.66
CA SER A 57 -6.88 -5.74 -3.11
C SER A 57 -6.79 -5.81 -4.63
N GLN A 58 -7.80 -6.36 -5.30
CA GLN A 58 -7.85 -6.47 -6.76
C GLN A 58 -7.96 -5.11 -7.46
N ARG A 59 -8.77 -4.18 -6.92
CA ARG A 59 -8.85 -2.81 -7.44
C ARG A 59 -7.53 -2.07 -7.30
N SER A 60 -6.77 -2.33 -6.22
CA SER A 60 -5.42 -1.78 -6.06
C SER A 60 -4.49 -2.36 -7.12
N ALA A 61 -4.44 -3.68 -7.27
CA ALA A 61 -3.61 -4.36 -8.25
C ALA A 61 -3.84 -3.84 -9.68
N HIS A 62 -5.10 -3.68 -10.07
CA HIS A 62 -5.44 -3.12 -11.38
C HIS A 62 -4.95 -1.68 -11.59
N LYS A 63 -4.95 -0.85 -10.54
CA LYS A 63 -4.56 0.57 -10.63
C LYS A 63 -3.06 0.81 -10.51
N THR A 64 -2.37 -0.02 -9.75
CA THR A 64 -0.96 0.21 -9.40
C THR A 64 -0.01 -0.83 -9.99
N GLY A 65 -0.53 -1.93 -10.54
CA GLY A 65 0.28 -3.08 -10.98
C GLY A 65 0.92 -3.86 -9.82
N ILE A 66 0.50 -3.60 -8.58
CA ILE A 66 1.03 -4.23 -7.36
C ILE A 66 -0.08 -5.01 -6.69
N GLU A 67 0.02 -6.34 -6.69
CA GLU A 67 -0.92 -7.20 -5.98
C GLU A 67 -0.42 -7.47 -4.56
N ILE A 68 -1.26 -7.16 -3.58
CA ILE A 68 -1.02 -7.49 -2.17
C ILE A 68 -2.25 -8.19 -1.65
N HIS A 69 -2.09 -9.43 -1.19
CA HIS A 69 -3.18 -10.16 -0.55
C HIS A 69 -3.64 -9.44 0.73
N PRO A 70 -4.94 -9.35 1.03
CA PRO A 70 -5.42 -8.72 2.27
C PRO A 70 -4.88 -9.38 3.55
N GLY A 71 -4.60 -10.68 3.50
CA GLY A 71 -4.05 -11.45 4.62
C GLY A 71 -2.56 -11.17 4.90
N ALA A 72 -1.82 -10.67 3.90
CA ALA A 72 -0.37 -10.45 3.99
C ALA A 72 0.02 -9.63 5.22
N THR A 73 1.14 -9.97 5.85
CA THR A 73 1.67 -9.21 6.99
C THR A 73 2.80 -8.31 6.53
N ILE A 74 2.53 -7.00 6.49
CA ILE A 74 3.50 -5.97 6.09
C ILE A 74 4.00 -5.24 7.33
N GLY A 75 5.32 -5.12 7.44
CA GLY A 75 5.98 -4.37 8.52
C GLY A 75 5.74 -2.85 8.44
N ARG A 76 6.38 -2.13 9.36
CA ARG A 76 6.33 -0.66 9.41
C ARG A 76 7.40 -0.06 8.48
N ARG A 77 7.11 1.10 7.86
CA ARG A 77 8.06 1.83 6.98
C ARG A 77 8.53 1.00 5.78
N VAL A 78 7.64 0.19 5.23
CA VAL A 78 7.89 -0.51 3.97
C VAL A 78 7.72 0.49 2.82
N CYS A 79 8.68 0.51 1.90
CA CYS A 79 8.62 1.27 0.66
C CYS A 79 8.55 0.29 -0.52
N ILE A 80 7.66 0.56 -1.46
CA ILE A 80 7.62 -0.11 -2.76
C ILE A 80 7.89 0.99 -3.80
N ASP A 81 9.06 0.95 -4.41
CA ASP A 81 9.42 1.91 -5.44
C ASP A 81 9.13 1.33 -6.84
N HIS A 82 8.52 2.14 -7.72
CA HIS A 82 7.92 1.77 -9.00
C HIS A 82 6.85 0.66 -8.94
N GLY A 83 7.23 -0.55 -8.55
CA GLY A 83 6.38 -1.63 -8.07
C GLY A 83 5.58 -2.45 -9.08
N ASN A 84 5.53 -2.08 -10.35
CA ASN A 84 4.75 -2.83 -11.33
C ASN A 84 5.22 -4.31 -11.43
N GLY A 85 4.28 -5.25 -11.33
CA GLY A 85 4.53 -6.69 -11.36
C GLY A 85 4.84 -7.32 -9.99
N ILE A 86 4.89 -6.55 -8.91
CA ILE A 86 5.05 -7.10 -7.55
C ILE A 86 3.78 -7.86 -7.15
N VAL A 87 3.97 -9.06 -6.59
CA VAL A 87 2.92 -9.88 -5.99
C VAL A 87 3.33 -10.31 -4.59
N ILE A 88 2.52 -9.98 -3.59
CA ILE A 88 2.68 -10.40 -2.20
C ILE A 88 1.50 -11.30 -1.83
N GLY A 89 1.80 -12.59 -1.60
CA GLY A 89 0.83 -13.62 -1.26
C GLY A 89 0.22 -13.49 0.14
N GLU A 90 -0.66 -14.42 0.50
CA GLU A 90 -1.35 -14.40 1.79
C GLU A 90 -0.42 -14.66 2.99
N THR A 91 0.51 -15.60 2.82
CA THR A 91 1.40 -16.11 3.87
C THR A 91 2.85 -15.83 3.54
#